data_AF-A0A8J8MAV8-F1
#
_entry.id   AF-A0A8J8MAV8-F1
#
_cell.length_a   1.000
_cell.length_b   1.000
_cell.length_c   1.000
_cell.angle_alpha   90.00
_cell.angle_beta   90.00
_cell.angle_gamma   90.00
#
_symmetry.space_group_name_H-M   'P 1'
#
loop_
_entity.id
_entity.type
_entity.pdbx_description
1 polymer ?
#
loop_
_entity_poly.entity_id
_entity_poly.type
_entity_poly.pdbx_seq_one_letter_code
_entity_poly.pdbx_strand_id
1 'polypeptide(L)'
;MKKIISKKFIAFLMVGGMLMSNMSVFASTLPAPINEVPSVVADKDISMKNTVVKDYSGFGEILSIRQGSRALLVTIKNQYDSRLYTLIIGDKTQVSDSISGKKLEGADLKVGNYVYTEYSRKMTMSIPPQTLASKVEVVDGYIVSYGIVEKVKDGVIIVNNGIMGDIHLNLLENAVIENEAGEELSISDINSGDRIRIYHSQIMLLMLPVTYQTIKIVK
;
A
#
# COMPACT_ATOMS: atom_id res chain seq x y z
N MET A 1 -35.80 -29.55 -53.27
CA MET A 1 -35.06 -28.41 -52.70
C MET A 1 -34.55 -28.77 -51.32
N LYS A 2 -33.25 -28.51 -51.07
CA LYS A 2 -32.48 -28.38 -49.81
C LYS A 2 -32.52 -29.46 -48.70
N LYS A 3 -31.30 -29.99 -48.43
CA LYS A 3 -30.82 -30.77 -47.27
C LYS A 3 -30.95 -30.04 -45.93
N ILE A 4 -30.98 -30.80 -44.82
CA ILE A 4 -30.26 -30.64 -43.52
C ILE A 4 -30.43 -31.99 -42.77
N ILE A 5 -29.46 -32.92 -42.76
CA ILE A 5 -28.31 -33.16 -41.87
C ILE A 5 -28.64 -33.42 -40.38
N SER A 6 -28.09 -34.56 -39.93
CA SER A 6 -28.26 -35.41 -38.75
C SER A 6 -27.90 -34.85 -37.36
N LYS A 7 -28.51 -35.45 -36.32
CA LYS A 7 -27.80 -35.87 -35.10
C LYS A 7 -28.23 -37.29 -34.72
N LYS A 8 -27.27 -38.23 -34.73
CA LYS A 8 -27.44 -39.62 -34.31
C LYS A 8 -27.37 -39.70 -32.79
N PHE A 9 -28.36 -40.34 -32.18
CA PHE A 9 -28.36 -40.79 -30.79
C PHE A 9 -28.23 -42.32 -30.84
N ILE A 10 -27.09 -42.89 -30.44
CA ILE A 10 -26.95 -44.33 -30.19
C ILE A 10 -26.01 -44.54 -28.99
N ALA A 11 -26.53 -45.27 -28.01
CA ALA A 11 -25.85 -45.78 -26.83
C ALA A 11 -24.85 -46.90 -27.18
N PHE A 12 -23.82 -47.08 -26.35
CA PHE A 12 -23.00 -48.28 -26.36
C PHE A 12 -22.90 -48.87 -24.95
N LEU A 13 -23.37 -50.12 -24.83
CA LEU A 13 -23.16 -51.05 -23.72
C LEU A 13 -21.66 -51.31 -23.53
N MET A 14 -21.19 -51.51 -22.30
CA MET A 14 -20.20 -52.55 -22.07
C MET A 14 -20.37 -53.22 -20.70
N VAL A 15 -20.40 -54.54 -20.78
CA VAL A 15 -20.53 -55.55 -19.73
C VAL A 15 -19.13 -56.00 -19.30
N GLY A 16 -18.97 -56.27 -18.01
CA GLY A 16 -18.24 -57.46 -17.55
C GLY A 16 -16.98 -57.26 -16.71
N GLY A 17 -16.95 -57.94 -15.56
CA GLY A 17 -15.71 -58.54 -15.01
C GLY A 17 -15.37 -58.20 -13.56
N MET A 18 -15.71 -59.11 -12.64
CA MET A 18 -15.11 -59.21 -11.30
C MET A 18 -13.60 -59.52 -11.38
N LEU A 19 -12.81 -59.06 -10.41
CA LEU A 19 -11.66 -59.78 -9.83
C LEU A 19 -11.28 -59.17 -8.46
N MET A 20 -10.93 -60.04 -7.52
CA MET A 20 -10.81 -59.80 -6.08
C MET A 20 -9.42 -59.32 -5.60
N SER A 21 -9.44 -58.70 -4.41
CA SER A 21 -8.46 -58.74 -3.30
C SER A 21 -7.01 -58.31 -3.56
N ASN A 22 -6.63 -57.19 -2.96
CA ASN A 22 -5.71 -57.11 -1.80
C ASN A 22 -5.28 -55.65 -1.61
N MET A 23 -5.82 -54.96 -0.60
CA MET A 23 -5.17 -53.78 -0.06
C MET A 23 -4.82 -54.05 1.39
N SER A 24 -3.53 -54.27 1.59
CA SER A 24 -2.88 -54.37 2.88
C SER A 24 -3.18 -53.10 3.68
N VAL A 25 -3.75 -53.33 4.86
CA VAL A 25 -3.93 -52.33 5.91
C VAL A 25 -2.55 -51.87 6.37
N PHE A 26 -2.21 -50.61 6.13
CA PHE A 26 -1.22 -49.91 6.96
C PHE A 26 -2.00 -49.10 8.00
N ALA A 27 -1.91 -49.55 9.25
CA ALA A 27 -2.40 -48.82 10.41
C ALA A 27 -1.54 -47.56 10.61
N SER A 28 -2.00 -46.40 10.13
CA SER A 28 -1.45 -45.12 10.56
C SER A 28 -1.99 -44.83 11.96
N THR A 29 -1.12 -44.87 12.96
CA THR A 29 -1.39 -44.40 14.32
C THR A 29 -1.96 -42.99 14.26
N LEU A 30 -3.16 -42.80 14.83
CA LEU A 30 -3.76 -41.49 15.04
C LEU A 30 -2.77 -40.62 15.84
N PRO A 31 -2.44 -39.39 15.39
CA PRO A 31 -1.66 -38.47 16.21
C PRO A 31 -2.45 -38.12 17.47
N ALA A 32 -1.74 -38.09 18.59
CA ALA A 32 -2.28 -37.79 19.92
C ALA A 32 -3.02 -36.43 19.93
N PRO A 33 -4.05 -36.28 20.78
CA PRO A 33 -4.81 -35.03 20.89
C PRO A 33 -3.88 -33.87 21.26
N ILE A 34 -4.10 -32.76 20.58
CA ILE A 34 -3.34 -31.52 20.70
C ILE A 34 -3.53 -31.01 22.13
N ASN A 35 -2.45 -31.01 22.92
CA ASN A 35 -2.46 -30.42 24.26
C ASN A 35 -2.83 -28.93 24.15
N GLU A 36 -3.77 -28.52 24.98
CA GLU A 36 -4.22 -27.14 25.13
C GLU A 36 -3.02 -26.21 25.34
N VAL A 37 -2.89 -25.20 24.46
CA VAL A 37 -1.93 -24.10 24.66
C VAL A 37 -2.35 -23.38 25.94
N PRO A 38 -1.45 -23.20 26.93
CA PRO A 38 -1.78 -22.50 28.16
C PRO A 38 -2.34 -21.12 27.85
N SER A 39 -3.55 -20.85 28.33
CA SER A 39 -4.16 -19.53 28.36
C SER A 39 -3.24 -18.58 29.13
N VAL A 40 -2.54 -17.70 28.40
CA VAL A 40 -1.75 -16.63 29.01
C VAL A 40 -2.73 -15.72 29.75
N VAL A 41 -2.55 -15.70 31.06
CA VAL A 41 -3.28 -14.91 32.03
C VAL A 41 -3.24 -13.43 31.62
N ALA A 42 -4.40 -12.79 31.64
CA ALA A 42 -4.54 -11.37 31.41
C ALA A 42 -3.80 -10.59 32.50
N ASP A 43 -2.65 -10.01 32.14
CA ASP A 43 -2.04 -8.94 32.94
C ASP A 43 -2.96 -7.71 32.87
N LYS A 44 -3.82 -7.60 33.88
CA LYS A 44 -4.46 -6.35 34.28
C LYS A 44 -3.37 -5.48 34.90
N ASP A 45 -2.67 -4.73 34.06
CA ASP A 45 -2.12 -3.39 34.35
C ASP A 45 -1.09 -2.99 33.27
N ILE A 46 -1.56 -2.79 32.04
CA ILE A 46 -0.86 -1.92 31.10
C ILE A 46 -1.77 -0.72 30.88
N SER A 47 -1.54 0.29 31.72
CA SER A 47 -1.96 1.66 31.48
C SER A 47 -1.51 2.04 30.06
N MET A 48 -2.46 2.08 29.13
CA MET A 48 -2.23 2.53 27.76
C MET A 48 -1.90 4.02 27.81
N LYS A 49 -0.63 4.35 28.02
CA LYS A 49 -0.05 5.64 27.66
C LYS A 49 -0.17 5.78 26.14
N ASN A 50 -1.26 6.40 25.73
CA ASN A 50 -1.49 7.17 24.51
C ASN A 50 -0.36 7.08 23.45
N THR A 51 -0.36 6.03 22.60
CA THR A 51 0.58 5.96 21.47
C THR A 51 -0.02 5.18 20.27
N VAL A 52 0.04 5.82 19.10
CA VAL A 52 -0.12 5.34 17.71
C VAL A 52 -1.53 4.96 17.22
N VAL A 53 -2.21 5.91 16.57
CA VAL A 53 -3.30 5.58 15.64
C VAL A 53 -2.67 4.85 14.45
N LYS A 54 -3.09 3.60 14.19
CA LYS A 54 -2.69 2.85 12.98
C LYS A 54 -3.37 3.48 11.76
N ASP A 55 -2.82 4.55 11.21
CA ASP A 55 -3.36 5.16 9.99
C ASP A 55 -3.11 4.26 8.76
N TYR A 56 -3.96 4.40 7.75
CA TYR A 56 -3.69 3.95 6.38
C TYR A 56 -3.05 5.11 5.63
N SER A 57 -2.23 4.78 4.63
CA SER A 57 -1.70 5.76 3.70
C SER A 57 -2.32 5.59 2.32
N GLY A 58 -2.39 6.68 1.56
CA GLY A 58 -2.88 6.68 0.19
C GLY A 58 -2.21 7.77 -0.64
N PHE A 59 -1.98 7.46 -1.91
CA PHE A 59 -1.52 8.40 -2.92
C PHE A 59 -2.58 8.52 -4.01
N GLY A 60 -2.99 9.73 -4.35
CA GLY A 60 -4.16 9.92 -5.20
C GLY A 60 -4.29 11.31 -5.80
N GLU A 61 -5.15 11.45 -6.81
CA GLU A 61 -5.54 12.72 -7.39
C GLU A 61 -6.79 13.26 -6.67
N ILE A 62 -6.82 14.55 -6.34
CA ILE A 62 -8.01 15.24 -5.85
C ILE A 62 -9.00 15.42 -7.00
N LEU A 63 -10.17 14.80 -6.90
CA LEU A 63 -11.23 14.93 -7.91
C LEU A 63 -12.28 15.99 -7.55
N SER A 64 -12.55 16.19 -6.26
CA SER A 64 -13.52 17.19 -5.83
C SER A 64 -13.22 17.69 -4.42
N ILE A 65 -13.50 18.96 -4.20
CA ILE A 65 -13.40 19.62 -2.90
C ILE A 65 -14.76 20.22 -2.60
N ARG A 66 -15.31 19.93 -1.42
CA ARG A 66 -16.60 20.45 -0.95
C ARG A 66 -16.45 20.99 0.47
N GLN A 67 -16.94 22.20 0.70
CA GLN A 67 -17.03 22.73 2.05
C GLN A 67 -18.21 22.07 2.78
N GLY A 68 -17.93 21.27 3.80
CA GLY A 68 -18.93 20.78 4.73
C GLY A 68 -19.22 21.81 5.83
N SER A 69 -20.21 21.52 6.67
CA SER A 69 -20.61 22.42 7.77
C SER A 69 -19.54 22.61 8.84
N ARG A 70 -18.58 21.67 8.97
CA ARG A 70 -17.53 21.67 10.01
C ARG A 70 -16.15 21.27 9.53
N ALA A 71 -16.03 20.82 8.28
CA ALA A 71 -14.79 20.28 7.75
C ALA A 71 -14.80 20.39 6.23
N LEU A 72 -13.61 20.44 5.65
CA LEU A 72 -13.44 20.34 4.21
C LEU A 72 -13.49 18.86 3.80
N LEU A 73 -14.28 18.54 2.80
CA LEU A 73 -14.41 17.19 2.26
C LEU A 73 -13.66 17.12 0.93
N VAL A 74 -12.61 16.32 0.89
CA VAL A 74 -11.74 16.16 -0.29
C VAL A 74 -11.86 14.74 -0.79
N THR A 75 -12.49 14.56 -1.96
CA THR A 75 -12.58 13.24 -2.60
C THR A 75 -11.35 13.01 -3.46
N ILE A 76 -10.63 11.94 -3.18
CA ILE A 76 -9.44 11.51 -3.92
C ILE A 76 -9.71 10.21 -4.68
N LYS A 77 -9.05 10.05 -5.82
CA LYS A 77 -8.91 8.76 -6.52
C LYS A 77 -7.54 8.19 -6.23
N ASN A 78 -7.49 7.05 -5.56
CA ASN A 78 -6.24 6.37 -5.26
C ASN A 78 -5.59 5.88 -6.56
N GLN A 79 -4.29 6.13 -6.73
CA GLN A 79 -3.58 5.80 -7.97
C GLN A 79 -3.31 4.30 -8.14
N TYR A 80 -3.23 3.53 -7.06
CA TYR A 80 -2.90 2.11 -7.13
C TYR A 80 -4.10 1.24 -7.42
N ASP A 81 -5.24 1.49 -6.76
CA ASP A 81 -6.44 0.67 -6.88
C ASP A 81 -7.63 1.36 -7.57
N SER A 82 -7.45 2.63 -7.98
CA SER A 82 -8.48 3.46 -8.61
C SER A 82 -9.75 3.67 -7.79
N ARG A 83 -9.74 3.34 -6.49
CA ARG A 83 -10.89 3.55 -5.61
C ARG A 83 -11.00 5.01 -5.18
N LEU A 84 -12.24 5.40 -4.89
CA LEU A 84 -12.57 6.73 -4.42
C LEU A 84 -12.73 6.72 -2.91
N TYR A 85 -12.09 7.68 -2.24
CA TYR A 85 -12.24 7.92 -0.81
C TYR A 85 -12.44 9.42 -0.57
N THR A 86 -13.23 9.78 0.44
CA THR A 86 -13.36 11.17 0.86
C THR A 86 -12.65 11.38 2.18
N LEU A 87 -11.66 12.25 2.15
CA LEU A 87 -10.93 12.71 3.31
C LEU A 87 -11.68 13.86 3.94
N ILE A 88 -11.92 13.74 5.24
CA ILE A 88 -12.42 14.79 6.09
C ILE A 88 -11.19 15.51 6.62
N ILE A 89 -10.98 16.74 6.15
CA ILE A 89 -9.90 17.63 6.58
C ILE A 89 -10.49 18.59 7.60
N GLY A 90 -10.01 18.49 8.83
CA GLY A 90 -10.41 19.36 9.94
C GLY A 90 -9.21 20.00 10.62
N ASP A 91 -9.45 20.66 11.75
CA ASP A 91 -8.44 21.50 12.44
C ASP A 91 -7.19 20.74 12.89
N LYS A 92 -7.27 19.42 13.03
CA LYS A 92 -6.16 18.55 13.44
C LYS A 92 -5.43 17.91 12.26
N THR A 93 -5.93 18.09 11.04
CA THR A 93 -5.30 17.55 9.84
C THR A 93 -4.10 18.43 9.49
N GLN A 94 -2.92 17.82 9.36
CA GLN A 94 -1.73 18.51 8.89
C GLN A 94 -1.79 18.57 7.37
N VAL A 95 -1.80 19.78 6.82
CA VAL A 95 -1.72 19.99 5.37
C VAL A 95 -0.42 20.69 5.04
N SER A 96 0.34 20.16 4.10
CA SER A 96 1.64 20.72 3.72
C SER A 96 1.99 20.42 2.27
N ASP A 97 2.98 21.13 1.76
CA ASP A 97 3.67 20.79 0.53
C ASP A 97 4.74 19.73 0.84
N SER A 98 4.77 18.62 0.09
CA SER A 98 5.63 17.48 0.44
C SER A 98 7.13 17.78 0.31
N ILE A 99 7.50 18.72 -0.58
CA ILE A 99 8.88 19.00 -0.94
C ILE A 99 9.44 20.14 -0.09
N SER A 100 8.75 21.28 -0.08
CA SER A 100 9.18 22.45 0.70
C SER A 100 8.89 22.33 2.19
N GLY A 101 8.04 21.38 2.60
CA GLY A 101 7.56 21.26 3.98
C GLY A 101 6.67 22.42 4.42
N LYS A 102 6.35 23.35 3.51
CA LYS A 102 5.55 24.54 3.81
C LYS A 102 4.16 24.08 4.29
N LYS A 103 3.76 24.56 5.47
CA LYS A 103 2.38 24.37 5.95
C LYS A 103 1.42 25.04 4.97
N LEU A 104 0.41 24.28 4.55
CA LEU A 104 -0.70 24.72 3.72
C LEU A 104 -1.98 24.72 4.55
N GLU A 105 -2.98 25.42 4.06
CA GLU A 105 -4.33 25.36 4.59
C GLU A 105 -5.24 24.59 3.62
N GLY A 106 -6.41 24.14 4.08
CA GLY A 106 -7.34 23.39 3.21
C GLY A 106 -7.77 24.16 1.95
N ALA A 107 -7.73 25.49 1.99
CA ALA A 107 -8.01 26.37 0.85
C ALA A 107 -6.93 26.34 -0.24
N ASP A 108 -5.71 25.91 0.07
CA ASP A 108 -4.61 25.80 -0.89
C ASP A 108 -4.73 24.53 -1.75
N LEU A 109 -5.53 23.55 -1.31
CA LEU A 109 -5.80 22.33 -2.05
C LEU A 109 -6.65 22.62 -3.29
N LYS A 110 -6.28 22.03 -4.42
CA LYS A 110 -6.97 22.21 -5.69
C LYS A 110 -7.33 20.87 -6.33
N VAL A 111 -8.46 20.86 -7.03
CA VAL A 111 -8.81 19.73 -7.91
C VAL A 111 -7.68 19.54 -8.93
N GLY A 112 -7.30 18.28 -9.16
CA GLY A 112 -6.17 17.89 -9.99
C GLY A 112 -4.83 17.80 -9.25
N ASN A 113 -4.73 18.25 -7.99
CA ASN A 113 -3.52 18.01 -7.22
C ASN A 113 -3.36 16.52 -6.90
N TYR A 114 -2.12 16.04 -7.00
CA TYR A 114 -1.74 14.77 -6.42
C TYR A 114 -1.40 14.96 -4.95
N VAL A 115 -1.87 14.05 -4.11
CA VAL A 115 -1.66 14.10 -2.67
C VAL A 115 -1.23 12.76 -2.13
N TYR A 116 -0.29 12.79 -1.18
CA TYR A 116 -0.04 11.72 -0.23
C TYR A 116 -0.84 11.99 1.04
N THR A 117 -1.47 10.98 1.60
CA THR A 117 -2.44 11.16 2.68
C THR A 117 -2.29 10.06 3.71
N GLU A 118 -2.40 10.41 4.98
CA GLU A 118 -2.55 9.47 6.09
C GLU A 118 -3.91 9.69 6.73
N TYR A 119 -4.62 8.60 6.99
CA TYR A 119 -6.00 8.65 7.42
C TYR A 119 -6.40 7.46 8.29
N SER A 120 -7.43 7.68 9.10
CA SER A 120 -7.94 6.69 10.04
C SER A 120 -8.48 5.44 9.32
N ARG A 121 -8.26 4.26 9.91
CA ARG A 121 -8.89 3.00 9.49
C ARG A 121 -10.41 2.97 9.71
N LYS A 122 -10.91 3.83 10.60
CA LYS A 122 -12.35 3.98 10.84
C LYS A 122 -12.93 4.84 9.71
N MET A 123 -13.61 4.18 8.78
CA MET A 123 -14.26 4.82 7.64
C MET A 123 -15.77 4.61 7.71
N THR A 124 -16.54 5.50 7.09
CA THR A 124 -17.98 5.31 6.89
C THR A 124 -18.27 4.25 5.83
N MET A 125 -19.42 3.59 5.92
CA MET A 125 -19.90 2.64 4.90
C MET A 125 -20.60 3.32 3.69
N SER A 126 -20.36 4.61 3.47
CA SER A 126 -20.93 5.35 2.34
C SER A 126 -20.18 5.07 1.04
N ILE A 127 -20.73 5.55 -0.08
CA ILE A 127 -20.07 5.50 -1.39
C ILE A 127 -19.90 6.94 -1.90
N PRO A 128 -18.66 7.47 -1.98
CA PRO A 128 -17.41 6.87 -1.51
C PRO A 128 -17.33 6.78 0.03
N PRO A 129 -16.49 5.88 0.58
CA PRO A 129 -16.21 5.85 2.01
C PRO A 129 -15.56 7.16 2.45
N GLN A 130 -15.91 7.64 3.64
CA GLN A 130 -15.37 8.86 4.23
C GLN A 130 -14.52 8.52 5.46
N THR A 131 -13.41 9.22 5.66
CA THR A 131 -12.51 9.02 6.80
C THR A 131 -11.83 10.32 7.23
N LEU A 132 -11.42 10.39 8.49
CA LEU A 132 -10.64 11.51 9.00
C LEU A 132 -9.18 11.40 8.53
N ALA A 133 -8.67 12.46 7.91
CA ALA A 133 -7.26 12.57 7.56
C ALA A 133 -6.45 13.13 8.73
N SER A 134 -5.33 12.49 9.03
CA SER A 134 -4.31 13.01 9.96
C SER A 134 -3.28 13.87 9.20
N LYS A 135 -2.93 13.47 7.97
CA LYS A 135 -1.94 14.15 7.13
C LYS A 135 -2.40 14.22 5.67
N VAL A 136 -2.16 15.34 5.01
CA VAL A 136 -2.36 15.55 3.57
C VAL A 136 -1.17 16.35 3.04
N GLU A 137 -0.33 15.73 2.24
CA GLU A 137 0.79 16.40 1.57
C GLU A 137 0.47 16.56 0.09
N VAL A 138 0.58 17.78 -0.43
CA VAL A 138 0.54 18.02 -1.88
C VAL A 138 1.86 17.59 -2.49
N VAL A 139 1.78 16.74 -3.52
CA VAL A 139 2.91 16.14 -4.21
C VAL A 139 2.94 16.67 -5.64
N ASP A 140 3.64 17.78 -5.85
CA ASP A 140 3.65 18.47 -7.15
C ASP A 140 4.62 17.81 -8.14
N GLY A 141 4.11 17.16 -9.18
CA GLY A 141 4.94 16.56 -10.25
C GLY A 141 5.69 15.27 -9.88
N TYR A 142 5.54 14.79 -8.65
CA TYR A 142 6.18 13.57 -8.15
C TYR A 142 5.16 12.45 -7.92
N ILE A 143 5.67 11.22 -7.88
CA ILE A 143 4.98 10.00 -7.48
C ILE A 143 5.56 9.57 -6.15
N VAL A 144 4.69 9.11 -5.26
CA VAL A 144 5.11 8.45 -4.02
C VAL A 144 5.14 6.95 -4.26
N SER A 145 6.22 6.30 -3.83
CA SER A 145 6.33 4.84 -3.78
C SER A 145 6.99 4.40 -2.48
N TYR A 146 6.97 3.10 -2.22
CA TYR A 146 7.59 2.50 -1.05
C TYR A 146 8.61 1.45 -1.47
N GLY A 147 9.70 1.34 -0.72
CA GLY A 147 10.73 0.34 -0.96
C GLY A 147 11.42 -0.10 0.31
N ILE A 148 12.05 -1.27 0.24
CA ILE A 148 13.01 -1.75 1.24
C ILE A 148 14.40 -1.55 0.65
N VAL A 149 15.29 -0.93 1.42
CA VAL A 149 16.69 -0.74 1.03
C VAL A 149 17.38 -2.10 0.99
N GLU A 150 17.86 -2.51 -0.18
CA GLU A 150 18.65 -3.72 -0.32
C GLU A 150 20.10 -3.46 0.11
N LYS A 151 20.67 -2.34 -0.34
CA LYS A 151 22.01 -1.88 0.04
C LYS A 151 22.23 -0.43 -0.37
N VAL A 152 23.24 0.19 0.24
CA VAL A 152 23.80 1.47 -0.20
C VAL A 152 25.21 1.20 -0.72
N LYS A 153 25.51 1.62 -1.95
CA LYS A 153 26.80 1.39 -2.59
C LYS A 153 27.21 2.63 -3.38
N ASP A 154 28.42 3.12 -3.15
CA ASP A 154 29.00 4.27 -3.86
C ASP A 154 28.08 5.52 -3.83
N GLY A 155 27.38 5.74 -2.70
CA GLY A 155 26.42 6.83 -2.53
C GLY A 155 25.05 6.60 -3.18
N VAL A 156 24.85 5.48 -3.88
CA VAL A 156 23.58 5.10 -4.50
C VAL A 156 22.80 4.18 -3.57
N ILE A 157 21.53 4.54 -3.32
CA ILE A 157 20.59 3.71 -2.56
C ILE A 157 19.89 2.77 -3.55
N ILE A 158 19.96 1.48 -3.30
CA ILE A 158 19.32 0.45 -4.12
C ILE A 158 18.17 -0.16 -3.34
N VAL A 159 16.98 -0.19 -3.94
CA VAL A 159 15.74 -0.61 -3.27
C VAL A 159 14.98 -1.69 -4.03
N ASN A 160 14.17 -2.42 -3.27
CA ASN A 160 13.17 -3.34 -3.76
C ASN A 160 11.78 -2.83 -3.37
N ASN A 161 10.87 -2.67 -4.32
CA ASN A 161 9.49 -2.23 -4.04
C ASN A 161 8.47 -3.39 -4.01
N GLY A 162 8.94 -4.63 -4.03
CA GLY A 162 8.12 -5.84 -4.06
C GLY A 162 7.59 -6.23 -5.45
N ILE A 163 7.69 -5.35 -6.44
CA ILE A 163 7.37 -5.63 -7.85
C ILE A 163 8.67 -5.74 -8.66
N MET A 164 9.59 -4.81 -8.43
CA MET A 164 10.89 -4.68 -9.06
C MET A 164 11.96 -4.60 -7.96
N GLY A 165 13.05 -5.34 -8.15
CA GLY A 165 14.28 -5.21 -7.37
C GLY A 165 15.31 -4.38 -8.12
N ASP A 166 16.43 -4.09 -7.45
CA ASP A 166 17.55 -3.33 -8.02
C ASP A 166 17.14 -1.97 -8.62
N ILE A 167 16.20 -1.27 -7.95
CA ILE A 167 15.82 0.10 -8.33
C ILE A 167 16.87 1.05 -7.75
N HIS A 168 17.52 1.82 -8.61
CA HIS A 168 18.54 2.79 -8.22
C HIS A 168 17.88 4.14 -7.96
N LEU A 169 18.10 4.69 -6.77
CA LEU A 169 17.62 6.03 -6.43
C LEU A 169 18.70 7.04 -6.82
N ASN A 170 18.47 7.78 -7.90
CA ASN A 170 19.31 8.91 -8.26
C ASN A 170 18.79 10.15 -7.54
N LEU A 171 19.50 10.58 -6.50
CA LEU A 171 19.13 11.77 -5.74
C LEU A 171 19.40 13.01 -6.59
N LEU A 172 18.39 13.88 -6.70
CA LEU A 172 18.53 15.19 -7.31
C LEU A 172 19.39 16.11 -6.42
N GLU A 173 19.95 17.18 -6.97
CA GLU A 173 20.89 18.06 -6.27
C GLU A 173 20.32 18.65 -4.97
N ASN A 174 19.01 18.94 -4.96
CA ASN A 174 18.28 19.46 -3.81
C ASN A 174 17.42 18.38 -3.11
N ALA A 175 17.79 17.10 -3.25
CA ALA A 175 17.04 16.02 -2.63
C ALA A 175 17.15 16.06 -1.11
N VAL A 176 16.03 15.81 -0.43
CA VAL A 176 15.94 15.79 1.03
C VAL A 176 15.80 14.34 1.51
N ILE A 177 16.57 13.95 2.51
CA ILE A 177 16.39 12.69 3.23
C ILE A 177 16.00 13.07 4.65
N GLU A 178 14.88 12.54 5.14
CA GLU A 178 14.40 12.82 6.48
C GLU A 178 13.82 11.54 7.13
N ASN A 179 13.65 11.55 8.44
CA ASN A 179 12.84 10.54 9.11
C ASN A 179 11.35 10.94 9.15
N GLU A 180 10.48 10.04 9.60
CA GLU A 180 9.03 10.33 9.78
C GLU A 180 8.73 11.51 10.73
N ALA A 181 9.68 11.94 11.57
CA ALA A 181 9.55 13.14 12.41
C ALA A 181 9.95 14.44 11.69
N GLY A 182 10.46 14.36 10.46
CA GLY A 182 10.94 15.48 9.66
C GLY A 182 12.37 15.93 10.00
N GLU A 183 13.12 15.13 10.74
CA GLU A 183 14.53 15.41 11.03
C GLU A 183 15.38 15.02 9.83
N GLU A 184 16.24 15.92 9.37
CA GLU A 184 17.12 15.69 8.23
C GLU A 184 18.13 14.58 8.52
N LEU A 185 18.30 13.69 7.55
CA LEU A 185 19.21 12.55 7.58
C LEU A 185 20.21 12.66 6.44
N SER A 186 21.32 11.95 6.60
CA SER A 186 22.31 11.73 5.55
C SER A 186 22.12 10.37 4.88
N ILE A 187 22.74 10.17 3.72
CA ILE A 187 22.77 8.85 3.06
C ILE A 187 23.40 7.78 3.97
N SER A 188 24.35 8.14 4.83
CA SER A 188 24.95 7.22 5.80
C SER A 188 23.99 6.72 6.88
N ASP A 189 22.86 7.40 7.09
CA ASP A 189 21.82 6.97 8.03
C ASP A 189 20.86 5.95 7.39
N ILE A 190 20.98 5.71 6.08
CA ILE A 190 20.20 4.73 5.33
C ILE A 190 20.94 3.39 5.34
N ASN A 191 20.27 2.36 5.86
CA ASN A 191 20.82 1.04 6.09
C ASN A 191 20.02 -0.02 5.32
N SER A 192 20.68 -1.14 5.01
CA SER A 192 20.00 -2.30 4.43
C SER A 192 18.88 -2.78 5.36
N GLY A 193 17.70 -3.05 4.78
CA GLY A 193 16.49 -3.41 5.49
C GLY A 193 15.59 -2.23 5.88
N ASP A 194 16.07 -0.98 5.76
CA ASP A 194 15.23 0.19 6.03
C ASP A 194 14.04 0.22 5.07
N ARG A 195 12.86 0.52 5.60
CA ARG A 195 11.66 0.80 4.80
C ARG A 195 11.62 2.29 4.56
N ILE A 196 11.55 2.67 3.29
CA ILE A 196 11.55 4.09 2.93
C ILE A 196 10.39 4.40 2.00
N ARG A 197 9.89 5.63 2.13
CA ARG A 197 8.96 6.26 1.20
C ARG A 197 9.76 7.16 0.27
N ILE A 198 9.52 7.01 -1.02
CA ILE A 198 10.33 7.60 -2.09
C ILE A 198 9.43 8.53 -2.90
N TYR A 199 9.80 9.81 -2.98
CA TYR A 199 9.17 10.80 -3.84
C TYR A 199 10.06 10.94 -5.07
N HIS A 200 9.61 10.42 -6.19
CA HIS A 200 10.38 10.41 -7.45
C HIS A 200 9.56 10.98 -8.61
N SER A 201 10.23 11.38 -9.68
CA SER A 201 9.55 11.94 -10.86
C SER A 201 8.55 10.96 -11.47
N GLN A 202 7.53 11.49 -12.15
CA GLN A 202 6.62 10.69 -12.97
C GLN A 202 7.34 10.00 -14.14
N ILE A 203 8.44 10.59 -14.62
CA ILE A 203 9.29 10.01 -15.65
C ILE A 203 10.25 9.02 -14.97
N MET A 204 10.10 7.73 -15.27
CA MET A 204 11.04 6.68 -14.85
C MET A 204 11.87 6.23 -16.05
N LEU A 205 13.16 5.99 -15.85
CA LEU A 205 14.01 5.37 -16.87
C LEU A 205 13.91 3.85 -16.71
N LEU A 206 13.16 3.21 -17.61
CA LEU A 206 12.98 1.75 -17.64
C LEU A 206 14.19 0.99 -18.20
N MET A 207 15.30 1.67 -18.48
CA MET A 207 16.55 0.98 -18.83
C MET A 207 17.10 0.28 -17.59
N LEU A 208 17.77 -0.86 -17.76
CA LEU A 208 18.39 -1.56 -16.63
C LEU A 208 19.74 -0.90 -16.27
N PRO A 209 20.00 -0.58 -14.99
CA PRO A 209 19.10 -0.71 -13.86
C PRO A 209 18.02 0.38 -13.85
N VAL A 210 16.81 0.00 -13.42
CA VAL A 210 15.69 0.95 -13.34
C VAL A 210 16.05 2.05 -12.36
N THR A 211 15.93 3.29 -12.81
CA THR A 211 16.39 4.45 -12.03
C THR A 211 15.25 5.41 -11.77
N TYR A 212 15.10 5.79 -10.50
CA TYR A 212 14.15 6.81 -10.04
C TYR A 212 14.89 8.12 -9.77
N GLN A 213 14.49 9.18 -10.47
CA GLN A 213 14.95 10.54 -10.15
C GLN A 213 14.22 10.99 -8.89
N THR A 214 14.94 11.05 -7.78
CA THR A 214 14.37 11.10 -6.43
C THR A 214 14.63 12.47 -5.81
N ILE A 215 13.57 13.14 -5.40
CA ILE A 215 13.63 14.47 -4.77
C ILE A 215 13.51 14.39 -3.24
N LYS A 216 12.89 13.33 -2.72
CA LYS A 216 12.73 13.16 -1.28
C LYS A 216 12.66 11.70 -0.87
N ILE A 217 13.28 11.38 0.25
CA ILE A 217 13.18 10.09 0.93
C ILE A 217 12.74 10.33 2.37
N VAL A 218 11.75 9.57 2.82
CA VAL A 218 11.32 9.53 4.24
C VAL A 218 11.58 8.12 4.78
N LYS A 219 12.34 8.03 5.87
CA LYS A 219 12.68 6.78 6.57
C LYS A 219 11.84 6.57 7.83
#